data_AF-A0A0C2F6R6-F1
#
_entry.id   AF-A0A0C2F6R6-F1
#
_cell.length_a   1.000
_cell.length_b   1.000
_cell.length_c   1.000
_cell.angle_alpha   90.00
_cell.angle_beta   90.00
_cell.angle_gamma   90.00
#
_symmetry.space_group_name_H-M   'P 1'
#
loop_
_entity.id
_entity.type
_entity.pdbx_description
1 polymer ?
#
loop_
_entity_poly.entity_id
_entity_poly.type
_entity_poly.pdbx_seq_one_letter_code
_entity_poly.pdbx_strand_id
1 'polypeptide(L)'
;MAKYYGVKIGFYTNVYDWTQITKGANIDGGMLWYWNVNGAGPSGETPSNFNDFRPFAKFTKPTVKQFAQVESVCGVTVNRDIYTVNRSKHLLTSQVEKLSDEVIVGTLADDHLANTVQIV
;
A
#
# COMPACT_ATOMS: atom_id res chain seq x y z
N MET A 1 -19.97 13.38 -8.59
CA MET A 1 -18.59 13.36 -8.02
C MET A 1 -18.34 12.00 -7.37
N ALA A 2 -17.15 11.39 -7.51
CA ALA A 2 -16.85 10.01 -7.09
C ALA A 2 -17.31 9.61 -5.67
N LYS A 3 -17.26 10.57 -4.73
CA LYS A 3 -17.74 10.40 -3.34
C LYS A 3 -19.21 9.96 -3.24
N TYR A 4 -20.08 10.43 -4.13
CA TYR A 4 -21.51 10.04 -4.15
C TYR A 4 -21.72 8.57 -4.52
N TYR A 5 -20.73 7.97 -5.17
CA TYR A 5 -20.74 6.55 -5.54
C TYR A 5 -19.96 5.68 -4.53
N GLY A 6 -19.59 6.22 -3.37
CA GLY A 6 -18.79 5.49 -2.38
C GLY A 6 -17.35 5.21 -2.82
N VAL A 7 -16.89 5.84 -3.91
CA VAL A 7 -15.52 5.65 -4.41
C VAL A 7 -14.56 6.55 -3.63
N LYS A 8 -13.55 5.93 -3.01
CA LYS A 8 -12.46 6.64 -2.33
C LYS A 8 -11.47 7.18 -3.37
N ILE A 9 -11.11 8.46 -3.22
CA ILE A 9 -10.13 9.13 -4.10
C ILE A 9 -8.74 9.01 -3.47
N GLY A 10 -7.74 8.68 -4.28
CA GLY A 10 -6.32 8.69 -3.92
C GLY A 10 -5.51 9.56 -4.88
N PHE A 11 -4.28 9.85 -4.49
CA PHE A 11 -3.34 10.69 -5.24
C PHE A 11 -2.10 9.89 -5.63
N TYR A 12 -1.73 9.93 -6.91
CA TYR A 12 -0.47 9.37 -7.41
C TYR A 12 0.52 10.52 -7.65
N THR A 13 1.56 10.62 -6.81
CA THR A 13 2.48 11.76 -6.83
C THR A 13 3.72 11.51 -5.97
N ASN A 14 4.70 12.40 -6.06
CA ASN A 14 5.73 12.59 -5.04
C ASN A 14 5.76 14.06 -4.58
N VAL A 15 6.65 14.40 -3.64
CA VAL A 15 6.77 15.78 -3.10
C VAL A 15 7.16 16.80 -4.18
N TYR A 16 7.97 16.39 -5.16
CA TYR A 16 8.46 17.26 -6.23
C TYR A 16 7.31 17.64 -7.17
N ASP A 17 6.59 16.66 -7.71
CA ASP A 17 5.44 16.88 -8.59
C ASP A 17 4.30 17.60 -7.87
N TRP A 18 4.03 17.19 -6.62
CA TRP A 18 3.01 17.84 -5.80
C TRP A 18 3.29 19.34 -5.64
N THR A 19 4.54 19.68 -5.33
CA THR A 19 4.95 21.07 -5.17
C THR A 19 4.81 21.84 -6.48
N GLN A 20 5.20 21.26 -7.61
CA GLN A 20 5.09 21.93 -8.91
C GLN A 20 3.63 22.15 -9.35
N ILE A 21 2.77 21.14 -9.19
CA ILE A 21 1.39 21.17 -9.70
C ILE A 21 0.48 21.95 -8.77
N THR A 22 0.59 21.73 -7.46
CA THR A 22 -0.35 22.26 -6.46
C THR A 22 0.19 23.52 -5.76
N LYS A 23 1.44 23.90 -6.03
CA LYS A 23 2.17 24.94 -5.27
C LYS A 23 2.28 24.61 -3.78
N GLY A 24 2.38 23.33 -3.44
CA GLY A 24 2.53 22.85 -2.06
C GLY A 24 1.24 22.95 -1.24
N ALA A 25 0.08 22.85 -1.88
CA ALA A 25 -1.20 22.88 -1.18
C ALA A 25 -1.29 21.75 -0.14
N ASN A 26 -1.95 22.02 0.99
CA ASN A 26 -2.31 21.00 1.96
C ASN A 26 -3.65 20.38 1.62
N ILE A 27 -3.80 19.09 1.88
CA ILE A 27 -5.09 18.40 1.81
C ILE A 27 -5.37 17.65 3.09
N ASP A 28 -6.64 17.55 3.45
CA ASP A 28 -7.08 16.75 4.59
C ASP A 28 -7.64 15.41 4.10
N GLY A 29 -6.93 14.33 4.43
CA GLY A 29 -7.30 12.98 4.04
C GLY A 29 -6.96 12.63 2.58
N GLY A 30 -7.20 11.37 2.24
CA GLY A 30 -6.85 10.78 0.94
C GLY A 30 -5.76 9.71 1.06
N MET A 31 -5.82 8.72 0.18
CA MET A 31 -4.77 7.71 0.07
C MET A 31 -3.65 8.22 -0.82
N LEU A 32 -2.40 7.93 -0.46
CA LEU A 32 -1.25 8.33 -1.26
C LEU A 32 -0.61 7.09 -1.92
N TRP A 33 -0.55 7.11 -3.24
CA TRP A 33 0.31 6.26 -4.05
C TRP A 33 1.56 7.07 -4.38
N TYR A 34 2.58 6.88 -3.56
CA TYR A 34 3.86 7.57 -3.67
C TYR A 34 4.69 6.94 -4.78
N TRP A 35 5.35 7.73 -5.63
CA TRP A 35 6.27 7.17 -6.61
C TRP A 35 7.69 7.68 -6.35
N ASN A 36 8.66 6.76 -6.34
CA ASN A 36 10.08 7.11 -6.26
C ASN A 36 10.92 6.05 -6.97
N VAL A 37 11.54 6.44 -8.07
CA VAL A 37 12.39 5.59 -8.91
C VAL A 37 13.58 6.41 -9.37
N ASN A 38 14.72 5.76 -9.59
CA ASN A 38 15.93 6.40 -10.13
C ASN A 38 15.91 6.49 -11.66
N GLY A 39 15.04 5.74 -12.33
CA GLY A 39 14.96 5.69 -13.78
C GLY A 39 13.98 4.63 -14.27
N ALA A 40 14.01 4.35 -15.57
CA ALA A 40 13.26 3.26 -16.18
C ALA A 40 14.08 1.97 -16.24
N GLY A 41 13.39 0.82 -16.16
CA GLY A 41 13.98 -0.52 -16.21
C GLY A 41 14.72 -0.91 -14.93
N PRO A 42 15.27 -2.14 -14.88
CA PRO A 42 15.71 -2.77 -13.63
C PRO A 42 16.79 -1.99 -12.85
N SER A 43 17.62 -1.22 -13.54
CA SER A 43 18.64 -0.36 -12.92
C SER A 43 18.07 0.91 -12.27
N GLY A 44 16.81 1.24 -12.56
CA GLY A 44 16.09 2.40 -12.05
C GLY A 44 15.27 2.12 -10.79
N GLU A 45 15.24 0.88 -10.29
CA GLU A 45 14.47 0.53 -9.10
C GLU A 45 15.00 1.26 -7.83
N THR A 46 14.09 1.59 -6.92
CA THR A 46 14.43 1.95 -5.53
C THR A 46 14.05 0.79 -4.60
N PRO A 47 14.54 0.77 -3.34
CA PRO A 47 14.15 -0.27 -2.40
C PRO A 47 12.62 -0.37 -2.25
N SER A 48 12.11 -1.60 -2.31
CA SER A 48 10.70 -1.94 -2.11
C SER A 48 10.32 -1.84 -0.62
N ASN A 49 10.36 -0.63 -0.08
CA ASN A 49 9.93 -0.25 1.27
C ASN A 49 9.63 1.26 1.30
N PHE A 50 9.13 1.77 2.43
CA PHE A 50 8.72 3.17 2.58
C PHE A 50 9.76 4.07 3.27
N ASN A 51 10.99 3.61 3.47
CA ASN A 51 12.00 4.31 4.30
C ASN A 51 12.49 5.63 3.67
N ASP A 52 12.35 5.76 2.36
CA ASP A 52 12.69 6.96 1.59
C ASP A 52 11.56 8.00 1.57
N PHE A 53 10.37 7.66 2.05
CA PHE A 53 9.27 8.61 2.12
C PHE A 53 9.60 9.79 3.03
N ARG A 54 9.16 10.98 2.62
CA ARG A 54 9.24 12.22 3.41
C ARG A 54 7.84 12.84 3.45
N PRO A 55 7.29 13.16 4.64
CA PRO A 55 5.97 13.76 4.74
C PRO A 55 5.82 15.07 3.95
N PHE A 56 4.69 15.23 3.26
CA PHE A 56 4.31 16.45 2.55
C PHE A 56 2.79 16.58 2.48
N ALA A 57 2.25 17.79 2.34
CA ALA A 57 0.81 18.03 2.13
C ALA A 57 -0.13 17.34 3.15
N LYS A 58 0.34 17.20 4.40
CA LYS A 58 -0.28 16.42 5.50
C LYS A 58 -0.32 14.89 5.33
N PHE A 59 0.24 14.34 4.25
CA PHE A 59 0.52 12.90 4.17
C PHE A 59 1.67 12.54 5.10
N THR A 60 1.37 11.74 6.13
CA THR A 60 2.38 11.24 7.08
C THR A 60 2.92 9.87 6.73
N LYS A 61 2.18 9.11 5.91
CA LYS A 61 2.58 7.81 5.36
C LYS A 61 1.90 7.55 4.01
N PRO A 62 2.56 6.87 3.07
CA PRO A 62 1.93 6.38 1.85
C PRO A 62 1.10 5.12 2.13
N THR A 63 0.13 4.86 1.26
CA THR A 63 -0.63 3.60 1.20
C THR A 63 0.02 2.61 0.24
N VAL A 64 0.55 3.13 -0.87
CA VAL A 64 1.23 2.39 -1.93
C VAL A 64 2.51 3.14 -2.29
N LYS A 65 3.56 2.43 -2.69
CA LYS A 65 4.75 2.99 -3.32
C LYS A 65 5.02 2.31 -4.65
N GLN A 66 5.16 3.08 -5.73
CA GLN A 66 5.79 2.61 -6.97
C GLN A 66 7.31 2.72 -6.83
N PHE A 67 7.99 1.58 -6.85
CA PHE A 67 9.44 1.49 -6.68
C PHE A 67 10.19 1.04 -7.94
N ALA A 68 9.46 0.62 -8.99
CA ALA A 68 10.00 0.31 -10.30
C ALA A 68 9.05 0.75 -11.42
N GLN A 69 9.58 1.05 -12.60
CA GLN A 69 8.79 1.40 -13.78
C GLN A 69 9.42 0.84 -15.05
N VAL A 70 8.59 0.52 -16.03
CA VAL A 70 9.04 -0.01 -17.34
C VAL A 70 9.84 -1.32 -17.17
N GLU A 71 9.39 -2.18 -16.27
CA GLU A 71 9.96 -3.51 -16.02
C GLU A 71 9.38 -4.53 -16.99
N SER A 72 10.19 -5.49 -17.47
CA SER A 72 9.68 -6.60 -18.27
C SER A 72 9.47 -7.83 -17.38
N VAL A 73 8.21 -8.16 -17.11
CA VAL A 73 7.82 -9.33 -16.31
C VAL A 73 6.98 -10.24 -17.18
N CYS A 74 7.45 -11.48 -17.38
CA CYS A 74 6.77 -12.48 -18.21
C CYS A 74 6.40 -11.98 -19.62
N GLY A 75 7.22 -11.10 -20.21
CA GLY A 75 7.00 -10.52 -21.55
C GLY A 75 6.05 -9.32 -21.58
N VAL A 76 5.59 -8.83 -20.42
CA VAL A 76 4.74 -7.64 -20.30
C VAL A 76 5.51 -6.51 -19.64
N THR A 77 5.38 -5.30 -20.17
CA THR A 77 5.92 -4.09 -19.53
C THR A 77 5.00 -3.64 -18.40
N VAL A 78 5.54 -3.58 -17.18
CA VAL A 78 4.79 -3.24 -15.96
C VAL A 78 5.53 -2.20 -15.12
N ASN A 79 4.80 -1.53 -14.23
CA ASN A 79 5.38 -0.88 -13.06
C ASN A 79 5.23 -1.82 -11.87
N ARG A 80 6.10 -1.67 -10.87
CA ARG A 80 6.06 -2.52 -9.67
C ARG A 80 5.80 -1.66 -8.44
N ASP A 81 4.87 -2.14 -7.64
CA ASP A 81 4.36 -1.42 -6.49
C ASP A 81 4.48 -2.25 -5.23
N ILE A 82 4.58 -1.54 -4.10
CA ILE A 82 4.55 -2.13 -2.78
C ILE A 82 3.49 -1.45 -1.93
N TYR A 83 2.63 -2.25 -1.27
CA TYR A 83 1.53 -1.73 -0.45
C TYR A 83 1.34 -2.54 0.83
N THR A 84 0.83 -1.90 1.87
CA THR A 84 0.52 -2.57 3.13
C THR A 84 -0.76 -3.39 2.98
N VAL A 85 -0.70 -4.67 3.33
CA VAL A 85 -1.89 -5.52 3.47
C VAL A 85 -2.23 -5.70 4.95
N ASN A 86 -3.49 -5.45 5.29
CA ASN A 86 -4.03 -5.91 6.55
C ASN A 86 -4.37 -7.39 6.38
N ARG A 87 -3.53 -8.28 6.90
CA ARG A 87 -3.91 -9.69 7.03
C ARG A 87 -4.86 -9.81 8.21
N SER A 88 -6.09 -10.22 7.94
CA SER A 88 -6.92 -10.86 8.96
C SER A 88 -6.17 -12.12 9.42
N LYS A 89 -5.96 -12.32 10.73
CA LYS A 89 -5.52 -13.62 11.23
C LYS A 89 -6.58 -14.63 10.77
N HIS A 90 -6.23 -15.50 9.82
CA HIS A 90 -6.96 -16.74 9.67
C HIS A 90 -6.75 -17.46 11.00
N LEU A 91 -7.79 -17.61 11.81
CA LEU A 91 -7.75 -18.40 13.03
C LEU A 91 -7.21 -19.78 12.62
N LEU A 92 -5.94 -20.03 12.91
CA LEU A 92 -5.41 -21.38 12.90
C LEU A 92 -5.91 -21.97 14.21
N THR A 93 -7.09 -22.57 14.17
CA THR A 93 -7.54 -23.48 15.23
C THR A 93 -6.39 -24.46 15.44
N SER A 94 -5.89 -24.51 16.66
CA SER A 94 -4.80 -25.43 16.99
C SER A 94 -5.25 -26.85 16.65
N GLN A 95 -4.35 -27.73 16.22
CA GLN A 95 -4.73 -29.13 15.92
C GLN A 95 -5.38 -29.84 17.13
N VAL A 96 -5.20 -29.30 18.34
CA VAL A 96 -5.82 -29.76 19.60
C VAL A 96 -7.34 -29.48 19.64
N GLU A 97 -7.82 -28.41 19.00
CA GLU A 97 -9.25 -28.02 18.99
C GLU A 97 -10.06 -28.78 17.93
N LYS A 98 -9.40 -29.44 16.97
CA LYS A 98 -10.06 -30.23 15.91
C LYS A 98 -10.64 -31.57 16.40
N LEU A 99 -10.41 -31.92 17.67
CA LEU A 99 -10.81 -33.18 18.30
C LEU A 99 -12.02 -33.05 19.24
N SER A 100 -12.59 -31.85 19.40
CA SER A 100 -13.80 -31.61 20.19
C SER A 100 -15.00 -31.41 19.27
N ASP A 101 -16.11 -32.13 19.52
CA ASP A 101 -17.41 -31.96 18.84
C ASP A 101 -18.11 -30.64 19.23
N GLU A 102 -17.43 -29.75 19.94
CA GLU A 102 -17.97 -28.47 20.40
C GLU A 102 -17.81 -27.38 19.33
N VAL A 103 -18.93 -26.82 18.88
CA VAL A 103 -18.95 -25.68 17.96
C VAL A 103 -18.49 -24.43 18.72
N ILE A 104 -17.21 -24.09 18.61
CA ILE A 104 -16.67 -22.85 19.15
C ILE A 104 -16.91 -21.72 18.14
N VAL A 105 -17.83 -20.81 18.46
CA VAL A 105 -18.04 -19.57 17.70
C VAL A 105 -16.97 -18.56 18.13
N GLY A 106 -15.89 -18.46 17.37
CA GLY A 106 -14.85 -17.45 17.60
C GLY A 106 -15.35 -16.04 17.29
N THR A 107 -15.04 -15.08 18.17
CA THR A 107 -15.21 -13.66 17.88
C THR A 107 -14.08 -13.18 16.96
N LEU A 108 -14.44 -12.37 15.95
CA LEU A 108 -13.46 -11.68 15.11
C LEU A 108 -12.72 -10.65 15.98
N ALA A 109 -11.57 -11.04 16.52
CA ALA A 109 -10.63 -10.10 17.12
C ALA A 109 -9.94 -9.32 15.99
N ASP A 110 -10.25 -8.03 15.88
CA ASP A 110 -9.58 -7.09 14.99
C ASP A 110 -8.21 -6.68 15.57
N ASP A 111 -7.35 -7.66 15.76
CA ASP A 111 -5.94 -7.40 16.07
C ASP A 111 -5.20 -7.16 14.75
N HIS A 112 -5.02 -5.89 14.43
CA HIS A 112 -4.14 -5.42 13.36
C HIS A 112 -2.73 -6.03 13.51
N LEU A 113 -2.43 -7.06 12.72
CA LEU A 113 -1.05 -7.49 12.53
C LEU A 113 -0.30 -6.36 11.82
N ALA A 114 0.66 -5.75 12.50
CA ALA A 114 1.42 -4.65 11.94
C ALA A 114 2.16 -5.09 10.65
N ASN A 115 1.78 -4.43 9.55
CA ASN A 115 2.59 -4.17 8.35
C ASN A 115 3.17 -5.38 7.62
N THR A 116 2.33 -6.33 7.21
CA THR A 116 2.71 -7.16 6.05
C THR A 116 2.67 -6.30 4.80
N VAL A 117 3.70 -6.40 3.96
CA VAL A 117 3.81 -5.62 2.74
C VAL A 117 3.81 -6.57 1.54
N GLN A 118 3.05 -6.24 0.50
CA GLN A 118 2.92 -7.04 -0.72
C GLN A 118 3.49 -6.27 -1.91
N ILE A 119 4.23 -6.98 -2.77
CA ILE A 119 4.73 -6.47 -4.04
C ILE A 119 3.84 -7.01 -5.16
N VAL A 120 3.48 -6.15 -6.10
CA VAL A 120 2.76 -6.48 -7.35
C VAL A 120 3.48 -5.88 -8.54
#